data_AF-A0A6P6VDD1-F1
#
_entry.id   AF-A0A6P6VDD1-F1
#
_cell.length_a   1.000
_cell.length_b   1.000
_cell.length_c   1.000
_cell.angle_alpha   90.00
_cell.angle_beta   90.00
_cell.angle_gamma   90.00
#
_symmetry.space_group_name_H-M   'P 1'
#
loop_
_entity.id
_entity.type
_entity.pdbx_description
1 polymer ?
#
loop_
_entity_poly.entity_id
_entity_poly.type
_entity_poly.pdbx_seq_one_letter_code
_entity_poly.pdbx_strand_id
1 'polypeptide(L)'
;MADSKKTAIALNSNNIKALINEGHGVKGLSEMDLEILPQEFIQPLEERFNVDNTLEEYVPVIDISNWSDPNIENMVCDAAEEWGLIRLVNHGISTEVLSNLRNAAREFFEWPPTEKLKYTINNSPSKNVSLRTSFLPEIEKIHEWHDKLTFTYVSDEEALGLWPPIC
;
A
#
# COMPACT_ATOMS: atom_id res chain seq x y z
N MET A 1 12.19 -9.38 -39.70
CA MET A 1 11.49 -9.38 -38.40
C MET A 1 11.05 -7.94 -38.18
N ALA A 2 9.76 -7.66 -38.27
CA ALA A 2 9.24 -6.30 -38.14
C ALA A 2 9.20 -5.94 -36.65
N ASP A 3 9.96 -4.91 -36.29
CA ASP A 3 9.94 -4.28 -34.99
C ASP A 3 8.64 -3.47 -34.90
N SER A 4 7.59 -4.05 -34.30
CA SER A 4 6.36 -3.32 -34.03
C SER A 4 6.68 -2.26 -32.99
N LYS A 5 6.88 -1.01 -33.45
CA LYS A 5 6.88 0.17 -32.58
C LYS A 5 5.58 0.16 -31.78
N LYS A 6 5.66 -0.26 -30.51
CA LYS A 6 4.57 -0.10 -29.56
C LYS A 6 4.32 1.39 -29.40
N THR A 7 3.13 1.85 -29.79
CA THR A 7 2.72 3.25 -29.60
C THR A 7 2.52 3.49 -28.11
N ALA A 8 3.30 4.40 -27.53
CA ALA A 8 3.13 4.85 -26.15
C ALA A 8 1.70 5.38 -25.93
N ILE A 9 1.06 4.96 -24.84
CA ILE A 9 -0.27 5.46 -24.46
C ILE A 9 -0.06 6.74 -23.64
N ALA A 10 -0.44 7.88 -24.19
CA ALA A 10 -0.58 9.12 -23.43
C ALA A 10 -1.96 9.14 -22.77
N LEU A 11 -2.00 9.08 -21.43
CA LEU A 11 -3.23 9.19 -20.66
C LEU A 11 -3.47 10.63 -20.22
N ASN A 12 -4.72 11.09 -20.31
CA ASN A 12 -5.16 12.33 -19.67
C ASN A 12 -5.93 12.02 -18.39
N SER A 13 -6.22 13.05 -17.60
CA SER A 13 -6.93 12.92 -16.32
C SER A 13 -8.23 12.14 -16.42
N ASN A 14 -9.03 12.34 -17.48
CA ASN A 14 -10.32 11.67 -17.66
C ASN A 14 -10.16 10.16 -17.86
N ASN A 15 -9.16 9.74 -18.64
CA ASN A 15 -8.86 8.33 -18.84
C ASN A 15 -8.40 7.67 -17.53
N ILE A 16 -7.60 8.37 -16.73
CA ILE A 16 -7.15 7.89 -15.42
C ILE A 16 -8.34 7.74 -14.46
N LYS A 17 -9.25 8.73 -14.40
CA LYS A 17 -10.47 8.63 -13.56
C LYS A 17 -11.29 7.41 -13.94
N ALA A 18 -11.50 7.20 -15.24
CA ALA A 18 -12.32 6.11 -15.75
C ALA A 18 -11.74 4.75 -15.36
N LEU A 19 -10.44 4.55 -15.58
CA LEU A 19 -9.75 3.31 -15.23
C LEU A 19 -9.84 3.00 -13.73
N ILE A 20 -9.64 4.02 -12.89
CA ILE A 20 -9.74 3.88 -11.44
C ILE A 20 -11.17 3.56 -11.00
N ASN A 21 -12.17 4.24 -11.57
CA ASN A 21 -13.59 3.98 -11.32
C ASN A 21 -14.03 2.57 -11.78
N GLU A 22 -13.33 1.98 -12.74
CA GLU A 22 -13.53 0.61 -13.19
C GLU A 22 -12.83 -0.43 -12.29
N GLY A 23 -12.12 0.00 -11.23
CA GLY A 23 -11.53 -0.89 -10.21
C GLY A 23 -10.11 -1.36 -10.53
N HIS A 24 -9.47 -0.78 -11.53
CA HIS A 24 -8.10 -1.13 -11.92
C HIS A 24 -7.04 -0.49 -11.01
N GLY A 25 -7.33 0.69 -10.47
CA GLY A 25 -6.40 1.43 -9.61
C GLY A 25 -5.12 1.85 -10.32
N VAL A 26 -4.09 2.21 -9.54
CA VAL A 26 -2.75 2.49 -10.10
C VAL A 26 -2.02 1.21 -10.51
N LYS A 27 -2.39 0.04 -9.98
CA LYS A 27 -1.89 -1.26 -10.47
C LYS A 27 -2.20 -1.42 -11.95
N GLY A 28 -3.44 -1.19 -12.36
CA GLY A 28 -3.80 -1.28 -13.78
C GLY A 28 -3.07 -0.24 -14.63
N LEU A 29 -2.83 0.97 -14.11
CA LEU A 29 -1.98 1.96 -14.80
C LEU A 29 -0.54 1.46 -14.99
N SER A 30 0.02 0.79 -13.98
CA SER A 30 1.37 0.21 -14.04
C SER A 30 1.50 -0.95 -15.03
N GLU A 31 0.39 -1.61 -15.35
CA GLU A 31 0.31 -2.69 -16.34
C GLU A 31 0.08 -2.16 -17.76
N MET A 32 -0.24 -0.88 -17.89
CA MET A 32 -0.18 -0.17 -19.16
C MET A 32 1.29 0.18 -19.40
N ASP A 33 1.81 -0.12 -20.60
CA ASP A 33 3.17 0.23 -21.03
C ASP A 33 3.33 1.77 -21.13
N LEU A 34 3.29 2.48 -20.00
CA LEU A 34 3.38 3.94 -19.90
C LEU A 34 4.84 4.37 -20.02
N GLU A 35 5.15 5.24 -20.98
CA GLU A 35 6.50 5.82 -21.10
C GLU A 35 6.74 6.97 -20.13
N ILE A 36 5.68 7.66 -19.72
CA ILE A 36 5.75 8.87 -18.89
C ILE A 36 4.71 8.76 -17.77
N LEU A 37 5.13 9.05 -16.53
CA LEU A 37 4.23 9.13 -15.39
C LEU A 37 3.23 10.29 -15.61
N PRO A 38 1.91 10.06 -15.46
CA PRO A 38 0.94 11.15 -15.57
C PRO A 38 1.23 12.28 -14.57
N GLN A 39 0.99 13.52 -14.99
CA GLN A 39 1.31 14.72 -14.20
C GLN A 39 0.64 14.70 -12.82
N GLU A 40 -0.52 14.07 -12.74
CA GLU A 40 -1.32 13.78 -11.55
C GLU A 40 -0.54 13.13 -10.39
N PHE A 41 0.48 12.32 -10.70
CA PHE A 41 1.28 11.57 -9.73
C PHE A 41 2.68 12.16 -9.50
N ILE A 42 3.01 13.26 -10.19
CA ILE A 42 4.29 13.93 -10.02
C ILE A 42 4.22 14.81 -8.76
N GLN A 43 4.98 14.44 -7.73
CA GLN A 43 5.08 15.19 -6.48
C GLN A 43 5.63 16.62 -6.71
N PRO A 44 5.37 17.59 -5.81
CA PRO A 44 5.95 18.93 -5.84
C PRO A 44 7.45 18.85 -5.67
N LEU A 45 8.16 19.89 -6.08
CA LEU A 45 9.62 19.88 -6.05
C LEU A 45 10.15 19.68 -4.63
N GLU A 46 9.46 20.23 -3.64
CA GLU A 46 9.78 20.16 -2.21
C GLU A 46 9.60 18.76 -1.59
N GLU A 47 8.74 17.91 -2.14
CA GLU A 47 8.50 16.52 -1.65
C GLU A 47 9.30 15.48 -2.47
N ARG A 48 9.91 15.89 -3.59
CA ARG A 48 10.72 14.97 -4.39
C ARG A 48 12.01 14.64 -3.64
N PHE A 49 12.27 13.35 -3.49
CA PHE A 49 13.49 12.84 -2.88
C PHE A 49 14.73 13.50 -3.51
N ASN A 50 15.52 14.17 -2.67
CA ASN A 50 16.85 14.62 -3.03
C ASN A 50 17.87 13.58 -2.56
N VAL A 51 18.41 12.80 -3.51
CA VAL A 51 19.36 11.71 -3.25
C VAL A 51 20.60 12.21 -2.52
N ASP A 52 20.99 13.47 -2.73
CA ASP A 52 22.22 14.06 -2.19
C ASP A 52 22.17 14.35 -0.68
N ASN A 53 21.00 14.25 -0.04
CA ASN A 53 20.78 14.51 1.39
C ASN A 53 20.57 13.24 2.24
N THR A 54 20.88 12.06 1.69
CA THR A 54 20.76 10.81 2.46
C THR A 54 21.94 10.68 3.43
N LEU A 55 21.71 11.04 4.69
CA LEU A 55 22.56 10.58 5.79
C LEU A 55 22.30 9.08 5.97
N GLU A 56 23.36 8.26 5.96
CA GLU A 56 23.27 6.84 6.31
C GLU A 56 23.05 6.68 7.82
N GLU A 57 21.84 7.02 8.25
CA GLU A 57 21.38 6.85 9.61
C GLU A 57 20.56 5.55 9.68
N TYR A 58 21.05 4.58 10.45
CA TYR A 58 20.47 3.25 10.52
C TYR A 58 19.41 3.19 11.62
N VAL A 59 18.16 2.94 11.23
CA VAL A 59 17.04 2.70 12.15
C VAL A 59 17.41 1.56 13.13
N PRO A 60 17.24 1.77 14.46
CA PRO A 60 17.59 0.77 15.47
C PRO A 60 16.92 -0.58 15.23
N VAL A 61 17.72 -1.65 15.34
CA VAL A 61 17.25 -3.04 15.27
C VAL A 61 17.33 -3.66 16.68
N ILE A 62 16.19 -4.09 17.21
CA ILE A 62 16.09 -4.68 18.56
C ILE A 62 15.67 -6.15 18.43
N ASP A 63 16.49 -7.04 18.97
CA ASP A 63 16.19 -8.46 19.08
C ASP A 63 15.34 -8.72 20.33
N ILE A 64 14.13 -9.22 20.12
CA ILE A 64 13.16 -9.50 21.19
C ILE A 64 12.93 -11.00 21.39
N SER A 65 13.92 -11.83 21.03
CA SER A 65 13.89 -13.28 21.28
C SER A 65 13.81 -13.63 22.77
N ASN A 66 14.33 -12.77 23.67
CA ASN A 66 14.27 -12.94 25.12
C ASN A 66 13.46 -11.82 25.78
N TRP A 67 12.12 -11.92 25.74
CA TRP A 67 11.21 -10.96 26.36
C TRP A 67 11.39 -10.73 27.86
N SER A 68 12.13 -11.61 28.55
CA SER A 68 12.42 -11.45 29.98
C SER A 68 13.67 -10.59 30.24
N ASP A 69 14.38 -10.14 29.19
CA ASP A 69 15.50 -9.21 29.34
C ASP A 69 14.97 -7.82 29.71
N PRO A 70 15.27 -7.30 30.92
CA PRO A 70 14.82 -5.98 31.35
C PRO A 70 15.39 -4.84 30.49
N ASN A 71 16.44 -5.09 29.69
CA ASN A 71 17.02 -4.06 28.83
C ASN A 71 16.17 -3.78 27.57
N ILE A 72 15.30 -4.70 27.15
CA ILE A 72 14.49 -4.51 25.93
C ILE A 72 13.57 -3.30 26.07
N GLU A 73 12.98 -3.09 27.25
CA GLU A 73 12.11 -1.94 27.50
C GLU A 73 12.88 -0.63 27.31
N ASN A 74 14.08 -0.51 27.89
CA ASN A 74 14.91 0.68 27.72
C ASN A 74 15.32 0.88 26.26
N MET A 75 15.77 -0.17 25.56
CA MET A 75 16.14 -0.08 24.15
C MET A 75 14.98 0.40 23.26
N VAL A 76 13.76 -0.03 23.55
CA VAL A 76 12.55 0.41 22.82
C VAL A 76 12.24 1.87 23.13
N CYS A 77 12.31 2.28 24.40
CA CYS A 77 12.08 3.67 24.80
C CYS A 77 13.12 4.62 24.18
N ASP A 78 14.41 4.27 24.26
CA ASP A 78 15.51 5.07 23.71
C ASP A 78 15.37 5.21 22.19
N ALA A 79 15.07 4.10 21.48
CA ALA A 79 14.84 4.15 20.04
C ALA A 79 13.58 4.95 19.66
N ALA A 80 12.50 4.87 20.46
CA ALA A 80 11.31 5.68 20.23
C ALA A 80 11.57 7.17 20.46
N GLU A 81 12.36 7.54 21.48
CA GLU A 81 12.70 8.93 21.80
C GLU A 81 13.66 9.54 20.77
N GLU A 82 14.72 8.82 20.41
CA GLU A 82 15.75 9.31 19.49
C GLU A 82 15.30 9.27 18.03
N TRP A 83 14.60 8.19 17.61
CA TRP A 83 14.30 7.93 16.20
C TRP A 83 12.82 8.02 15.84
N GLY A 84 11.91 7.78 16.80
CA GLY A 84 10.47 7.62 16.51
C GLY A 84 10.15 6.40 15.64
N LEU A 85 11.13 5.56 15.33
CA LEU A 85 11.01 4.38 14.47
C LEU A 85 11.92 3.26 14.97
N ILE A 86 11.40 2.02 14.97
CA ILE A 86 12.08 0.85 15.54
C ILE A 86 11.87 -0.35 14.62
N ARG A 87 12.91 -1.18 14.46
CA ARG A 87 12.82 -2.49 13.80
C ARG A 87 12.96 -3.61 14.82
N LEU A 88 11.89 -4.37 15.04
CA LEU A 88 11.92 -5.54 15.91
C LEU A 88 12.22 -6.82 15.12
N VAL A 89 13.13 -7.65 15.63
CA VAL A 89 13.44 -8.98 15.07
C VAL A 89 13.23 -10.07 16.12
N ASN A 90 13.04 -11.32 15.68
CA ASN A 90 12.73 -12.46 16.55
C ASN A 90 11.46 -12.24 17.42
N HIS A 91 10.48 -11.52 16.87
CA HIS A 91 9.22 -11.15 17.52
C HIS A 91 8.23 -12.29 17.79
N GLY A 92 8.60 -13.55 17.53
CA GLY A 92 7.74 -14.73 17.77
C GLY A 92 6.62 -14.96 16.74
N ILE A 93 6.20 -13.94 15.98
CA ILE A 93 5.28 -14.14 14.84
C ILE A 93 5.94 -15.05 13.78
N SER A 94 5.27 -16.14 13.44
CA SER A 94 5.75 -17.12 12.45
C SER A 94 5.96 -16.47 11.07
N THR A 95 7.04 -16.87 10.40
CA THR A 95 7.33 -16.47 9.02
C THR A 95 6.26 -16.95 8.04
N GLU A 96 5.59 -18.06 8.35
CA GLU A 96 4.46 -18.59 7.58
C GLU A 96 3.27 -17.63 7.61
N VAL A 97 2.92 -17.11 8.80
CA VAL A 97 1.84 -16.12 8.95
C VAL A 97 2.14 -14.86 8.13
N LEU A 98 3.37 -14.36 8.19
CA LEU A 98 3.79 -13.19 7.40
C LEU A 98 3.80 -13.47 5.89
N SER A 99 4.15 -14.70 5.48
CA SER A 99 4.10 -15.10 4.07
C SER A 99 2.67 -15.19 3.57
N ASN A 100 1.77 -15.80 4.35
CA ASN A 100 0.35 -15.93 4.02
C ASN A 100 -0.31 -14.56 3.91
N LEU A 101 -0.02 -13.62 4.82
CA LEU A 101 -0.50 -12.24 4.74
C LEU A 101 -0.09 -11.56 3.43
N ARG A 102 1.19 -11.67 3.05
CA ARG A 102 1.70 -11.10 1.78
C ARG A 102 1.05 -11.75 0.55
N ASN A 103 0.82 -13.05 0.61
CA ASN A 103 0.19 -13.81 -0.47
C ASN A 103 -1.29 -13.41 -0.63
N ALA A 104 -2.04 -13.34 0.48
CA ALA A 104 -3.43 -12.90 0.49
C ALA A 104 -3.59 -11.47 -0.07
N ALA A 105 -2.73 -10.54 0.37
CA ALA A 105 -2.72 -9.18 -0.16
C ALA A 105 -2.45 -9.16 -1.67
N ARG A 106 -1.42 -9.89 -2.13
CA ARG A 106 -1.11 -10.00 -3.56
C ARG A 106 -2.30 -10.57 -4.34
N GLU A 107 -2.87 -11.66 -3.87
CA GLU A 107 -4.00 -12.32 -4.54
C GLU A 107 -5.23 -11.42 -4.64
N PHE A 108 -5.56 -10.69 -3.57
CA PHE A 108 -6.64 -9.71 -3.60
C PHE A 108 -6.43 -8.66 -4.71
N PHE A 109 -5.22 -8.12 -4.86
CA PHE A 109 -4.97 -7.09 -5.88
C PHE A 109 -4.91 -7.65 -7.31
N GLU A 110 -4.68 -8.96 -7.46
CA GLU A 110 -4.81 -9.70 -8.73
C GLU A 110 -6.24 -10.07 -9.10
N TRP A 111 -7.21 -9.90 -8.19
CA TRP A 111 -8.61 -10.17 -8.52
C TRP A 111 -9.12 -9.31 -9.68
N PRO A 112 -10.15 -9.81 -10.41
CA PRO A 112 -10.82 -9.02 -11.43
C PRO A 112 -11.30 -7.66 -10.87
N PRO A 113 -11.17 -6.56 -11.63
CA PRO A 113 -11.61 -5.23 -11.19
C PRO A 113 -13.05 -5.21 -10.67
N THR A 114 -13.96 -5.94 -11.31
CA THR A 114 -15.37 -6.06 -10.91
C THR A 114 -15.56 -6.67 -9.52
N GLU A 115 -14.68 -7.57 -9.10
CA GLU A 115 -14.70 -8.18 -7.76
C GLU A 115 -14.12 -7.22 -6.72
N LYS A 116 -13.01 -6.54 -7.06
CA LYS A 116 -12.40 -5.53 -6.21
C LYS A 116 -13.33 -4.34 -5.94
N LEU A 117 -14.12 -3.93 -6.93
CA LEU A 117 -15.08 -2.82 -6.81
C LEU A 117 -16.12 -3.03 -5.71
N LYS A 118 -16.40 -4.28 -5.34
CA LYS A 118 -17.32 -4.62 -4.23
C LYS A 118 -16.82 -4.13 -2.88
N TYR A 119 -15.54 -3.81 -2.75
CA TYR A 119 -14.93 -3.36 -1.50
C TYR A 119 -14.61 -1.87 -1.50
N THR A 120 -15.01 -1.09 -2.51
CA THR A 120 -14.85 0.37 -2.48
C THR A 120 -15.73 1.01 -1.41
N ILE A 121 -15.40 2.23 -0.98
CA ILE A 121 -16.11 2.95 0.11
C ILE A 121 -17.64 2.93 -0.06
N ASN A 122 -18.14 3.01 -1.30
CA ASN A 122 -19.57 3.08 -1.58
C ASN A 122 -20.25 1.72 -1.78
N ASN A 123 -19.47 0.67 -2.06
CA ASN A 123 -20.01 -0.65 -2.41
C ASN A 123 -19.74 -1.70 -1.33
N SER A 124 -18.79 -1.43 -0.42
CA SER A 124 -18.36 -2.37 0.61
C SER A 124 -19.52 -2.84 1.47
N PRO A 125 -19.64 -4.16 1.74
CA PRO A 125 -20.66 -4.67 2.64
C PRO A 125 -20.43 -4.23 4.10
N SER A 126 -19.23 -3.74 4.43
CA SER A 126 -18.90 -3.15 5.72
C SER A 126 -18.22 -1.78 5.57
N LYS A 127 -18.54 -0.85 6.46
CA LYS A 127 -17.81 0.44 6.59
C LYS A 127 -16.38 0.26 7.11
N ASN A 128 -16.06 -0.91 7.64
CA ASN A 128 -14.76 -1.25 8.20
C ASN A 128 -13.81 -1.87 7.18
N VAL A 129 -14.25 -2.10 5.94
CA VAL A 129 -13.41 -2.56 4.84
C VAL A 129 -13.53 -1.57 3.70
N SER A 130 -12.40 -1.04 3.21
CA SER A 130 -12.42 -0.13 2.07
C SER A 130 -11.20 -0.27 1.17
N LEU A 131 -11.47 -0.50 -0.11
CA LEU A 131 -10.54 -0.35 -1.21
C LEU A 131 -10.55 1.10 -1.67
N ARG A 132 -9.36 1.69 -1.77
CA ARG A 132 -9.14 3.04 -2.26
C ARG A 132 -7.90 3.07 -3.15
N THR A 133 -8.01 3.80 -4.24
CA THR A 133 -6.87 4.31 -5.01
C THR A 133 -6.81 5.81 -4.78
N SER A 134 -5.62 6.39 -4.67
CA SER A 134 -5.47 7.84 -4.56
C SER A 134 -5.95 8.50 -5.85
N PHE A 135 -7.20 8.95 -5.82
CA PHE A 135 -7.83 9.64 -6.94
C PHE A 135 -9.04 10.47 -6.50
N LEU A 136 -8.88 11.25 -5.43
CA LEU A 136 -9.90 12.20 -5.00
C LEU A 136 -9.40 13.64 -5.18
N PRO A 137 -9.47 14.20 -6.40
CA PRO A 137 -8.94 15.54 -6.69
C PRO A 137 -9.63 16.67 -5.90
N GLU A 138 -10.77 16.41 -5.25
CA GLU A 138 -11.46 17.38 -4.38
C GLU A 138 -10.85 17.49 -2.97
N ILE A 139 -10.07 16.49 -2.56
CA ILE A 139 -9.53 16.35 -1.19
C ILE A 139 -8.00 16.22 -1.21
N GLU A 140 -7.47 15.51 -2.21
CA GLU A 140 -6.04 15.25 -2.40
C GLU A 140 -5.44 16.38 -3.22
N LYS A 141 -4.45 17.09 -2.66
CA LYS A 141 -3.68 18.08 -3.42
C LYS A 141 -2.86 17.41 -4.52
N ILE A 142 -2.51 16.12 -4.36
CA ILE A 142 -1.60 15.33 -5.21
C ILE A 142 -1.96 13.85 -5.06
N HIS A 143 -1.89 13.09 -6.15
CA HIS A 143 -2.20 11.67 -6.12
C HIS A 143 -0.97 10.83 -5.76
N GLU A 144 -1.16 9.89 -4.85
CA GLU A 144 -0.13 8.94 -4.45
C GLU A 144 -0.16 7.72 -5.39
N TRP A 145 1.02 7.19 -5.73
CA TRP A 145 1.12 5.98 -6.55
C TRP A 145 0.97 4.72 -5.69
N HIS A 146 -0.23 4.52 -5.11
CA HIS A 146 -0.59 3.26 -4.46
C HIS A 146 -2.10 2.97 -4.50
N ASP A 147 -2.40 1.67 -4.43
CA ASP A 147 -3.73 1.15 -4.14
C ASP A 147 -3.72 0.60 -2.71
N LYS A 148 -4.80 0.83 -1.96
CA LYS A 148 -4.90 0.45 -0.54
C LYS A 148 -6.21 -0.26 -0.24
N LEU A 149 -6.11 -1.40 0.41
CA LEU A 149 -7.23 -2.05 1.10
C LEU A 149 -7.06 -1.83 2.60
N THR A 150 -8.05 -1.21 3.24
CA THR A 150 -8.02 -0.88 4.67
C THR A 150 -9.04 -1.71 5.43
N PHE A 151 -8.63 -2.22 6.58
CA PHE A 151 -9.47 -2.96 7.50
C PHE A 151 -9.51 -2.27 8.87
N THR A 152 -10.67 -2.19 9.48
CA THR A 152 -10.85 -1.86 10.90
C THR A 152 -11.43 -3.09 11.58
N TYR A 153 -10.63 -3.74 12.42
CA TYR A 153 -11.10 -4.92 13.14
C TYR A 153 -12.14 -4.53 14.20
N VAL A 154 -13.26 -5.25 14.22
CA VAL A 154 -14.35 -5.08 15.20
C VAL A 154 -14.66 -6.40 15.89
N SER A 155 -14.92 -7.46 15.12
CA SER A 155 -15.13 -8.82 15.64
C SER A 155 -14.84 -9.87 14.57
N ASP A 156 -14.59 -11.11 15.01
CA ASP A 156 -14.45 -12.26 14.12
C ASP A 156 -15.71 -12.52 13.28
N GLU A 157 -16.91 -12.31 13.85
CA GLU A 157 -18.17 -12.47 13.13
C GLU A 157 -18.27 -11.52 11.93
N GLU A 158 -17.88 -10.25 12.13
CA GLU A 158 -17.85 -9.28 11.03
C GLU A 158 -16.77 -9.62 10.01
N ALA A 159 -15.57 -9.97 10.48
CA ALA A 159 -14.44 -10.29 9.61
C ALA A 159 -14.76 -11.48 8.71
N LEU A 160 -15.19 -12.60 9.31
CA LEU A 160 -15.53 -13.83 8.58
C LEU A 160 -16.76 -13.67 7.67
N GLY A 161 -17.68 -12.75 8.00
CA GLY A 161 -18.89 -12.52 7.24
C GLY A 161 -18.76 -11.54 6.08
N LEU A 162 -17.92 -10.51 6.22
CA LEU A 162 -17.94 -9.32 5.35
C LEU A 162 -16.60 -8.95 4.72
N TRP A 163 -15.47 -9.49 5.21
CA TRP A 163 -14.16 -9.20 4.59
C TRP A 163 -13.99 -9.99 3.28
N PRO A 164 -13.02 -9.62 2.42
CA PRO A 164 -12.69 -10.45 1.27
C PRO A 164 -12.29 -11.84 1.75
N PRO A 165 -12.88 -12.93 1.22
CA PRO A 165 -12.64 -14.29 1.70
C PRO A 165 -11.19 -14.79 1.51
N ILE A 166 -10.37 -14.05 0.75
CA ILE A 166 -8.94 -14.35 0.62
C ILE A 166 -8.09 -13.76 1.74
N CYS A 167 -8.65 -12.82 2.52
CA CYS A 167 -7.99 -12.11 3.60
C CYS A 167 -8.28 -12.74 4.96
#